data_AF-A0A672LQ57-F1
#
_entry.id   AF-A0A672LQ57-F1
#
_cell.length_a   1.000
_cell.length_b   1.000
_cell.length_c   1.000
_cell.angle_alpha   90.00
_cell.angle_beta   90.00
_cell.angle_gamma   90.00
#
_symmetry.space_group_name_H-M   'P 1'
#
loop_
_entity.id
_entity.type
_entity.pdbx_description
1 polymer ?
#
loop_
_entity_poly.entity_id
_entity_poly.type
_entity_poly.pdbx_seq_one_letter_code
_entity_poly.pdbx_strand_id
1 'polypeptide(L)'
;KTTYVLLSAPWNVLCYYAEEISLRVPLQVVTTPISNWSEKILEKLHIPNIMAQDVPNLPLDYYTCQFHTNKLERFLGHENKDTFFKTTQRHQILYEILARTPYGSLNRGEVGIGRLVSENVLTAAFPLHEGPSEMPKTPVDPQSLNMRQILHQYWARWACWRKYQPLDHIREYFGEKIALYFAWLGFYTGWLLPAAVVGFIIFLFGIWLMVTDVAAEELCSSGDAFVIYHNLFSKYLFINFIFMSLWAVTFLEYWKRTSSILSHRWDCSEFEEIEERPRPEFTALAPMTVRNPVTGAEEPYFPKTQRLSRILTGNMVIILMIAIVLIFLIAIILYRTILSIIIYRSQNAGRIASLTGSMLNLLVILLLSRLYTYLAKILTRWEMHRTQTKYENAFILKVFIFQFVNFYSSPVYIAFFKGRFVGYPGNYNTLLGIRNEDCGASGCLIELAQELLVIMVGKQVISNIQEFVLPKLKTWWHRRKLKPAPSQEVIDEPDRQPELSPWEANYQLLVCEGLFDEYLEMGESLLQFQITVFYLNVFSNVIYSCDVKLNFQHHYAGFQCHVILI
;
A
#
# COMPACT_ATOMS: atom_id res chain seq x y z
N LYS A 1 18.59 0.90 31.57
CA LYS A 1 19.54 -0.06 30.96
C LYS A 1 18.72 -0.97 30.06
N THR A 2 19.03 -1.05 28.77
CA THR A 2 18.40 -1.97 27.82
C THR A 2 19.12 -3.31 27.89
N THR A 3 18.36 -4.40 28.00
CA THR A 3 18.89 -5.77 28.00
C THR A 3 18.37 -6.46 26.75
N TYR A 4 19.26 -7.04 25.96
CA TYR A 4 18.90 -7.80 24.78
C TYR A 4 18.88 -9.29 25.11
N VAL A 5 17.83 -9.98 24.66
CA VAL A 5 17.69 -11.43 24.82
C VAL A 5 17.59 -12.04 23.42
N LEU A 6 18.57 -12.87 23.06
CA LEU A 6 18.55 -13.61 21.81
C LEU A 6 17.78 -14.90 21.99
N LEU A 7 16.83 -15.17 21.09
CA LEU A 7 16.01 -16.37 21.10
C LEU A 7 16.40 -17.24 19.91
N SER A 8 16.59 -18.53 20.18
CA SER A 8 16.80 -19.56 19.15
C SER A 8 16.03 -20.81 19.53
N ALA A 9 15.51 -21.53 18.54
CA ALA A 9 14.82 -22.80 18.74
C ALA A 9 15.74 -23.96 18.34
N PRO A 10 15.88 -25.01 19.19
CA PRO A 10 16.63 -26.19 18.82
C PRO A 10 15.89 -26.98 17.72
N TRP A 11 16.64 -27.81 16.98
CA TRP A 11 16.13 -28.59 15.85
C TRP A 11 14.83 -29.37 16.14
N ASN A 12 14.74 -30.02 17.29
CA ASN A 12 13.57 -30.82 17.65
C ASN A 12 12.31 -29.96 17.84
N VAL A 13 12.47 -28.76 18.40
CA VAL A 13 11.38 -27.80 18.58
C VAL A 13 10.95 -27.24 17.22
N LEU A 14 11.92 -26.92 16.35
CA LEU A 14 11.62 -26.50 14.98
C LEU A 14 10.83 -27.57 14.22
N CYS A 15 11.24 -28.85 14.28
CA CYS A 15 10.52 -29.94 13.60
C CYS A 15 9.10 -30.11 14.14
N TYR A 16 8.94 -30.10 15.47
CA TYR A 16 7.63 -30.26 16.10
C TYR A 16 6.66 -29.15 15.66
N TYR A 17 7.09 -27.88 15.79
CA TYR A 17 6.23 -26.77 15.40
C TYR A 17 6.07 -26.62 13.89
N ALA A 18 7.07 -27.00 13.08
CA ALA A 18 6.95 -27.04 11.62
C ALA A 18 5.88 -28.05 11.18
N GLU A 19 5.81 -29.22 11.82
CA GLU A 19 4.76 -30.22 11.58
C GLU A 19 3.40 -29.72 12.10
N GLU A 20 3.38 -29.09 13.27
CA GLU A 20 2.15 -28.53 13.84
C GLU A 20 1.53 -27.46 12.92
N ILE A 21 2.35 -26.53 12.40
CA ILE A 21 1.91 -25.49 11.45
C ILE A 21 1.77 -26.03 10.02
N SER A 22 2.06 -27.31 9.77
CA SER A 22 2.00 -27.96 8.45
C SER A 22 2.86 -27.25 7.39
N LEU A 23 4.04 -26.76 7.79
CA LEU A 23 4.95 -26.00 6.93
C LEU A 23 5.30 -26.77 5.66
N ARG A 24 5.24 -26.12 4.50
CA ARG A 24 5.66 -26.72 3.23
C ARG A 24 7.18 -26.65 3.04
N VAL A 25 7.78 -27.80 2.70
CA VAL A 25 9.23 -28.00 2.60
C VAL A 25 9.58 -28.64 1.25
N PRO A 26 10.75 -28.32 0.65
CA PRO A 26 11.14 -28.79 -0.69
C PRO A 26 11.40 -30.31 -0.78
N LEU A 27 10.85 -30.93 -1.83
CA LEU A 27 11.06 -32.33 -2.23
C LEU A 27 11.94 -32.48 -3.47
N GLN A 28 11.76 -31.62 -4.47
CA GLN A 28 12.51 -31.70 -5.73
C GLN A 28 12.66 -30.31 -6.36
N VAL A 29 13.83 -30.03 -6.97
CA VAL A 29 14.09 -28.78 -7.71
C VAL A 29 13.28 -28.75 -9.00
N VAL A 30 12.62 -27.62 -9.27
CA VAL A 30 11.94 -27.33 -10.53
C VAL A 30 12.97 -26.76 -11.52
N THR A 31 13.09 -27.36 -12.71
CA THR A 31 14.07 -26.96 -13.74
C THR A 31 13.49 -26.07 -14.84
N THR A 32 12.19 -25.75 -14.80
CA THR A 32 11.55 -24.95 -15.85
C THR A 32 12.01 -23.49 -15.79
N PRO A 33 12.46 -22.90 -16.91
CA PRO A 33 12.90 -21.52 -16.93
C PRO A 33 11.73 -20.57 -16.66
N ILE A 34 11.97 -19.59 -15.77
CA ILE A 34 10.99 -18.56 -15.42
C ILE A 34 10.97 -17.53 -16.56
N SER A 35 9.94 -17.58 -17.38
CA SER A 35 9.74 -16.61 -18.47
C SER A 35 8.75 -15.52 -18.06
N ASN A 36 9.14 -14.26 -18.17
CA ASN A 36 8.21 -13.14 -17.96
C ASN A 36 7.27 -12.98 -19.18
N TRP A 37 6.04 -12.49 -18.96
CA TRP A 37 5.10 -12.24 -20.07
C TRP A 37 5.63 -11.19 -21.05
N SER A 38 6.25 -10.12 -20.54
CA SER A 38 6.84 -9.07 -21.36
C SER A 38 8.03 -9.58 -22.17
N GLU A 39 8.82 -10.49 -21.61
CA GLU A 39 9.93 -11.15 -22.31
C GLU A 39 9.42 -11.98 -23.49
N LYS A 40 8.37 -12.80 -23.31
CA LYS A 40 7.73 -13.54 -24.41
C LYS A 40 7.23 -12.63 -25.52
N ILE A 41 6.70 -11.45 -25.17
CA ILE A 41 6.24 -10.47 -26.16
C ILE A 41 7.40 -9.81 -26.87
N LEU A 42 8.44 -9.40 -26.15
CA LEU A 42 9.63 -8.78 -26.73
C LEU A 42 10.38 -9.77 -27.64
N GLU A 43 10.46 -11.03 -27.24
CA GLU A 43 10.99 -12.13 -28.04
C GLU A 43 10.17 -12.31 -29.33
N LYS A 44 8.83 -12.35 -29.21
CA LYS A 44 7.94 -12.41 -30.38
C LYS A 44 8.10 -11.20 -31.31
N LEU A 45 8.36 -10.02 -30.75
CA LEU A 45 8.59 -8.76 -31.48
C LEU A 45 10.05 -8.58 -31.93
N HIS A 46 10.96 -9.51 -31.61
CA HIS A 46 12.39 -9.43 -31.91
C HIS A 46 13.08 -8.14 -31.38
N ILE A 47 12.62 -7.62 -30.24
CA ILE A 47 13.19 -6.41 -29.60
C ILE A 47 14.12 -6.83 -28.45
N PRO A 48 15.35 -6.29 -28.34
CA PRO A 48 16.25 -6.64 -27.25
C PRO A 48 15.67 -6.25 -25.89
N ASN A 49 15.76 -7.15 -24.91
CA ASN A 49 15.18 -6.92 -23.59
C ASN A 49 16.08 -6.04 -22.70
N ILE A 50 15.87 -4.73 -22.78
CA ILE A 50 16.64 -3.73 -22.02
C ILE A 50 16.40 -3.85 -20.49
N MET A 51 15.27 -4.45 -20.10
CA MET A 51 14.85 -4.61 -18.69
C MET A 51 15.49 -5.83 -18.02
N ALA A 52 16.02 -6.79 -18.78
CA ALA A 52 16.68 -7.97 -18.24
C ALA A 52 17.93 -7.59 -17.41
N GLN A 53 18.13 -8.31 -16.32
CA GLN A 53 19.28 -8.17 -15.42
C GLN A 53 19.58 -9.53 -14.81
N ASP A 54 20.85 -9.96 -14.91
CA ASP A 54 21.33 -11.17 -14.24
C ASP A 54 21.64 -10.83 -12.78
N VAL A 55 20.87 -11.40 -11.86
CA VAL A 55 21.05 -11.24 -10.42
C VAL A 55 21.73 -12.49 -9.86
N PRO A 56 22.82 -12.36 -9.09
CA PRO A 56 23.51 -13.52 -8.51
C PRO A 56 22.63 -14.26 -7.51
N ASN A 57 22.93 -15.54 -7.28
CA ASN A 57 22.25 -16.40 -6.31
C ASN A 57 20.73 -16.44 -6.48
N LEU A 58 20.25 -16.70 -7.71
CA LEU A 58 18.81 -16.87 -7.96
C LEU A 58 18.30 -18.06 -7.13
N PRO A 59 17.33 -17.85 -6.20
CA PRO A 59 16.75 -18.95 -5.45
C PRO A 59 16.04 -19.91 -6.41
N LEU A 60 16.29 -21.21 -6.21
CA LEU A 60 15.64 -22.26 -6.99
C LEU A 60 14.19 -22.44 -6.54
N ASP A 61 13.32 -22.75 -7.49
CA ASP A 61 11.96 -23.21 -7.20
C ASP A 61 11.95 -24.70 -6.89
N TYR A 62 11.04 -25.11 -6.01
CA TYR A 62 10.92 -26.50 -5.57
C TYR A 62 9.47 -26.97 -5.62
N TYR A 63 9.26 -28.26 -5.90
CA TYR A 63 8.03 -28.93 -5.52
C TYR A 63 8.04 -29.12 -4.02
N THR A 64 7.02 -28.61 -3.33
CA THR A 64 6.93 -28.68 -1.86
C THR A 64 5.81 -29.60 -1.40
N CYS A 65 5.91 -30.06 -0.15
CA CYS A 65 4.87 -30.84 0.53
C CYS A 65 4.89 -30.51 2.02
N GLN A 66 3.78 -30.80 2.70
CA GLN A 66 3.66 -30.63 4.15
C GLN A 66 4.74 -31.42 4.89
N PHE A 67 5.41 -30.75 5.81
CA PHE A 67 6.48 -31.31 6.61
C PHE A 67 5.95 -32.33 7.61
N HIS A 68 6.54 -33.52 7.59
CA HIS A 68 6.31 -34.55 8.59
C HIS A 68 7.64 -35.07 9.11
N THR A 69 7.81 -35.10 10.43
CA THR A 69 9.05 -35.54 11.06
C THR A 69 9.38 -36.99 10.67
N ASN A 70 8.36 -37.84 10.51
CA ASN A 70 8.51 -39.26 10.14
C ASN A 70 9.03 -39.48 8.70
N LYS A 71 9.01 -38.45 7.84
CA LYS A 71 9.40 -38.54 6.42
C LYS A 71 10.59 -37.64 6.10
N LEU A 72 11.40 -37.28 7.10
CA LEU A 72 12.49 -36.31 6.97
C LEU A 72 13.45 -36.64 5.80
N GLU A 73 13.77 -37.92 5.60
CA GLU A 73 14.69 -38.41 4.56
C GLU A 73 14.19 -38.15 3.12
N ARG A 74 12.90 -37.82 2.93
CA ARG A 74 12.36 -37.53 1.59
C ARG A 74 12.56 -36.08 1.15
N PHE A 75 12.88 -35.18 2.08
CA PHE A 75 13.03 -33.76 1.80
C PHE A 75 14.46 -33.42 1.37
N LEU A 76 14.60 -32.46 0.46
CA LEU A 76 15.91 -32.01 0.01
C LEU A 76 16.66 -31.30 1.15
N GLY A 77 17.96 -31.54 1.24
CA GLY A 77 18.82 -30.90 2.23
C GLY A 77 18.66 -31.43 3.66
N HIS A 78 18.01 -32.58 3.85
CA HIS A 78 17.79 -33.20 5.17
C HIS A 78 19.08 -33.54 5.93
N GLU A 79 20.21 -33.65 5.22
CA GLU A 79 21.53 -33.95 5.79
C GLU A 79 22.05 -32.82 6.69
N ASN A 80 21.80 -31.55 6.30
CA ASN A 80 22.29 -30.38 7.00
C ASN A 80 21.18 -29.72 7.84
N LYS A 81 21.14 -30.07 9.13
CA LYS A 81 20.13 -29.54 10.09
C LYS A 81 20.16 -28.02 10.22
N ASP A 82 21.31 -27.39 10.02
CA ASP A 82 21.46 -25.94 10.21
C ASP A 82 20.91 -25.12 9.05
N THR A 83 20.93 -25.68 7.83
CA THR A 83 20.51 -25.01 6.59
C THR A 83 19.17 -25.48 6.05
N PHE A 84 18.63 -26.58 6.59
CA PHE A 84 17.37 -27.17 6.12
C PHE A 84 16.19 -26.19 6.20
N PHE A 85 15.99 -25.57 7.38
CA PHE A 85 15.01 -24.50 7.53
C PHE A 85 15.64 -23.17 7.20
N LYS A 86 15.00 -22.45 6.27
CA LYS A 86 15.40 -21.08 5.91
C LYS A 86 15.26 -20.16 7.12
N THR A 87 16.03 -19.08 7.13
CA THR A 87 15.99 -18.08 8.21
C THR A 87 14.58 -17.48 8.39
N THR A 88 13.88 -17.19 7.30
CA THR A 88 12.48 -16.72 7.31
C THR A 88 11.53 -17.74 7.94
N GLN A 89 11.65 -19.02 7.60
CA GLN A 89 10.85 -20.09 8.19
C GLN A 89 11.14 -20.26 9.69
N ARG A 90 12.42 -20.14 10.10
CA ARG A 90 12.81 -20.16 11.52
C ARG A 90 12.20 -19.00 12.29
N HIS A 91 12.21 -17.79 11.72
CA HIS A 91 11.57 -16.62 12.30
C HIS A 91 10.06 -16.80 12.41
N GLN A 92 9.40 -17.35 11.39
CA GLN A 92 7.98 -17.64 11.40
C GLN A 92 7.61 -18.62 12.52
N ILE A 93 8.35 -19.74 12.64
CA ILE A 93 8.12 -20.73 13.70
C ILE A 93 8.31 -20.10 15.09
N LEU A 94 9.41 -19.35 15.28
CA LEU A 94 9.67 -18.68 16.55
C LEU A 94 8.59 -17.66 16.92
N TYR A 95 8.15 -16.85 15.96
CA TYR A 95 7.08 -15.89 16.17
C TYR A 95 5.77 -16.57 16.55
N GLU A 96 5.43 -17.68 15.89
CA GLU A 96 4.24 -18.48 16.24
C GLU A 96 4.29 -19.04 17.66
N ILE A 97 5.46 -19.52 18.10
CA ILE A 97 5.65 -19.96 19.49
C ILE A 97 5.42 -18.78 20.44
N LEU A 98 6.13 -17.66 20.23
CA LEU A 98 6.07 -16.49 21.10
C LEU A 98 4.70 -15.82 21.13
N ALA A 99 3.95 -15.87 20.04
CA ALA A 99 2.60 -15.32 19.95
C ALA A 99 1.59 -16.13 20.76
N ARG A 100 1.88 -17.41 21.06
CA ARG A 100 0.94 -18.35 21.68
C ARG A 100 1.30 -18.79 23.08
N THR A 101 2.55 -18.65 23.48
CA THR A 101 2.98 -19.05 24.82
C THR A 101 2.20 -18.27 25.89
N PRO A 102 1.44 -18.95 26.77
CA PRO A 102 0.84 -18.30 27.94
C PRO A 102 1.93 -18.03 28.97
N TYR A 103 1.93 -16.82 29.55
CA TYR A 103 2.83 -16.47 30.65
C TYR A 103 2.09 -16.35 32.00
N GLY A 104 0.76 -16.40 31.98
CA GLY A 104 -0.08 -16.30 33.17
C GLY A 104 -1.43 -16.99 33.01
N SER A 105 -2.49 -16.39 33.58
CA SER A 105 -3.83 -16.97 33.55
C SER A 105 -4.51 -16.81 32.19
N LEU A 106 -4.92 -17.92 31.59
CA LEU A 106 -5.70 -17.96 30.34
C LEU A 106 -6.99 -17.14 30.44
N ASN A 107 -7.66 -17.14 31.60
CA ASN A 107 -8.89 -16.39 31.82
C ASN A 107 -8.70 -14.86 31.77
N ARG A 108 -7.47 -14.39 31.99
CA ARG A 108 -7.10 -12.96 31.87
C ARG A 108 -6.52 -12.62 30.51
N GLY A 109 -6.38 -13.60 29.62
CA GLY A 109 -5.77 -13.42 28.31
C GLY A 109 -4.28 -13.08 28.37
N GLU A 110 -3.56 -13.57 29.38
CA GLU A 110 -2.12 -13.36 29.59
C GLU A 110 -1.32 -14.31 28.67
N VAL A 111 -1.45 -14.07 27.36
CA VAL A 111 -0.89 -14.91 26.30
C VAL A 111 -0.18 -14.05 25.25
N GLY A 112 0.98 -14.52 24.83
CA GLY A 112 1.66 -14.01 23.64
C GLY A 112 2.52 -12.77 23.88
N ILE A 113 3.54 -12.64 23.04
CA ILE A 113 4.52 -11.54 23.11
C ILE A 113 3.93 -10.18 22.75
N GLY A 114 2.92 -10.13 21.86
CA GLY A 114 2.30 -8.87 21.42
C GLY A 114 1.70 -8.06 22.57
N ARG A 115 1.10 -8.74 23.56
CA ARG A 115 0.54 -8.07 24.74
C ARG A 115 1.64 -7.52 25.64
N LEU A 116 2.70 -8.30 25.89
CA LEU A 116 3.85 -7.86 26.68
C LEU A 116 4.53 -6.63 26.09
N VAL A 117 4.60 -6.53 24.76
CA VAL A 117 5.08 -5.34 24.07
C VAL A 117 4.10 -4.17 24.24
N SER A 118 2.79 -4.40 24.10
CA SER A 118 1.77 -3.35 24.27
C SER A 118 1.69 -2.78 25.69
N GLU A 119 1.93 -3.62 26.71
CA GLU A 119 1.97 -3.24 28.12
C GLU A 119 3.32 -2.63 28.53
N ASN A 120 4.27 -2.47 27.59
CA ASN A 120 5.63 -1.98 27.79
C ASN A 120 6.47 -2.82 28.79
N VAL A 121 6.13 -4.10 28.98
CA VAL A 121 6.98 -5.06 29.70
C VAL A 121 8.22 -5.38 28.87
N LEU A 122 8.01 -5.61 27.57
CA LEU A 122 9.06 -5.68 26.56
C LEU A 122 9.04 -4.42 25.72
N THR A 123 10.21 -3.84 25.44
CA THR A 123 10.27 -2.61 24.64
C THR A 123 10.05 -2.87 23.15
N ALA A 124 10.58 -3.99 22.63
CA ALA A 124 10.40 -4.42 21.25
C ALA A 124 10.69 -5.92 21.13
N ALA A 125 10.09 -6.57 20.14
CA ALA A 125 10.36 -7.94 19.75
C ALA A 125 10.45 -7.97 18.22
N PHE A 126 11.57 -8.46 17.68
CA PHE A 126 11.80 -8.42 16.24
C PHE A 126 12.83 -9.46 15.78
N PRO A 127 12.71 -9.98 14.54
CA PRO A 127 13.71 -10.83 13.92
C PRO A 127 14.97 -10.03 13.52
N LEU A 128 16.11 -10.73 13.46
CA LEU A 128 17.38 -10.14 13.07
C LEU A 128 17.55 -10.21 11.54
N HIS A 129 18.05 -9.12 10.95
CA HIS A 129 18.47 -9.10 9.55
C HIS A 129 19.78 -9.89 9.35
N GLU A 130 19.91 -10.56 8.20
CA GLU A 130 21.15 -11.25 7.83
C GLU A 130 22.22 -10.23 7.41
N GLY A 131 23.27 -10.12 8.21
CA GLY A 131 24.48 -9.35 7.90
C GLY A 131 24.29 -7.84 7.62
N PRO A 132 25.38 -7.17 7.21
CA PRO A 132 25.37 -5.73 6.95
C PRO A 132 24.69 -5.39 5.62
N SER A 133 24.06 -4.21 5.55
CA SER A 133 23.50 -3.68 4.30
C SER A 133 24.55 -3.08 3.37
N GLU A 134 25.68 -2.66 3.91
CA GLU A 134 26.73 -2.00 3.15
C GLU A 134 27.55 -3.01 2.35
N MET A 135 27.96 -2.62 1.15
CA MET A 135 28.85 -3.43 0.34
C MET A 135 30.23 -3.51 0.99
N PRO A 136 30.90 -4.68 0.95
CA PRO A 136 32.29 -4.77 1.38
C PRO A 136 33.14 -3.78 0.57
N LYS A 137 34.08 -3.11 1.26
CA LYS A 137 35.00 -2.14 0.63
C LYS A 137 35.94 -2.80 -0.38
N THR A 138 36.21 -4.09 -0.19
CA THR A 138 36.98 -4.92 -1.12
C THR A 138 36.05 -5.55 -2.16
N PRO A 139 36.45 -5.67 -3.43
CA PRO A 139 35.70 -6.41 -4.43
C PRO A 139 35.67 -7.89 -4.04
N VAL A 140 34.48 -8.42 -3.79
CA VAL A 140 34.25 -9.84 -3.46
C VAL A 140 33.41 -10.47 -4.58
N ASP A 141 33.55 -11.77 -4.77
CA ASP A 141 32.79 -12.54 -5.75
C ASP A 141 31.27 -12.35 -5.56
N PRO A 142 30.49 -12.05 -6.62
CA PRO A 142 29.06 -11.78 -6.49
C PRO A 142 28.23 -12.88 -5.83
N GLN A 143 28.70 -14.14 -5.85
CA GLN A 143 28.00 -15.27 -5.23
C GLN A 143 28.22 -15.34 -3.72
N SER A 144 29.26 -14.69 -3.19
CA SER A 144 29.53 -14.65 -1.74
C SER A 144 28.74 -13.55 -1.00
N LEU A 145 27.98 -12.74 -1.75
CA LEU A 145 27.20 -11.63 -1.19
C LEU A 145 26.01 -12.14 -0.39
N ASN A 146 25.72 -11.44 0.70
CA ASN A 146 24.53 -11.69 1.50
C ASN A 146 23.26 -11.27 0.74
N MET A 147 22.14 -11.96 0.97
CA MET A 147 20.84 -11.64 0.37
C MET A 147 20.47 -10.16 0.53
N ARG A 148 20.73 -9.56 1.71
CA ARG A 148 20.50 -8.14 1.96
C ARG A 148 21.34 -7.22 1.06
N GLN A 149 22.59 -7.58 0.81
CA GLN A 149 23.51 -6.82 -0.06
C GLN A 149 23.12 -6.96 -1.53
N ILE A 150 22.69 -8.16 -1.95
CA ILE A 150 22.19 -8.42 -3.31
C ILE A 150 20.94 -7.57 -3.56
N LEU A 151 19.96 -7.61 -2.67
CA LEU A 151 18.75 -6.79 -2.77
C LEU A 151 19.10 -5.29 -2.77
N HIS A 152 20.04 -4.86 -1.93
CA HIS A 152 20.50 -3.48 -1.92
C HIS A 152 21.06 -3.05 -3.28
N GLN A 153 21.94 -3.85 -3.88
CA GLN A 153 22.68 -3.51 -5.08
C GLN A 153 21.87 -3.63 -6.38
N TYR A 154 21.09 -4.71 -6.52
CA TYR A 154 20.43 -5.07 -7.78
C TYR A 154 19.00 -4.58 -7.87
N TRP A 155 18.35 -4.32 -6.74
CA TRP A 155 16.94 -3.94 -6.70
C TRP A 155 16.77 -2.51 -6.15
N ALA A 156 17.39 -2.23 -5.01
CA ALA A 156 17.07 -1.07 -4.20
C ALA A 156 17.93 0.18 -4.43
N ARG A 157 18.48 0.34 -5.65
CA ARG A 157 19.20 1.55 -6.08
C ARG A 157 18.40 2.33 -7.11
N TRP A 158 18.52 3.65 -7.06
CA TRP A 158 17.93 4.56 -8.05
C TRP A 158 18.27 4.18 -9.49
N ALA A 159 19.49 3.67 -9.75
CA ALA A 159 19.93 3.23 -11.07
C ALA A 159 19.18 2.00 -11.61
N CYS A 160 18.59 1.16 -10.75
CA CYS A 160 17.92 -0.08 -11.13
C CYS A 160 16.46 0.11 -11.55
N TRP A 161 15.94 1.34 -11.55
CA TRP A 161 14.54 1.67 -11.85
C TRP A 161 14.01 1.13 -13.19
N ARG A 162 14.88 0.90 -14.18
CA ARG A 162 14.50 0.42 -15.52
C ARG A 162 14.60 -1.11 -15.66
N LYS A 163 15.05 -1.82 -14.63
CA LYS A 163 15.26 -3.28 -14.65
C LYS A 163 14.05 -4.01 -14.08
N TYR A 164 13.93 -5.31 -14.41
CA TYR A 164 12.93 -6.17 -13.78
C TYR A 164 13.20 -6.34 -12.29
N GLN A 165 12.13 -6.59 -11.56
CA GLN A 165 12.18 -6.82 -10.12
C GLN A 165 12.57 -8.28 -9.84
N PRO A 166 13.57 -8.55 -8.98
CA PRO A 166 13.90 -9.89 -8.54
C PRO A 166 12.91 -10.36 -7.47
N LEU A 167 11.71 -10.74 -7.90
CA LEU A 167 10.60 -11.14 -7.01
C LEU A 167 10.97 -12.32 -6.10
N ASP A 168 11.77 -13.25 -6.60
CA ASP A 168 12.10 -14.46 -5.84
C ASP A 168 13.11 -14.19 -4.72
N HIS A 169 14.06 -13.27 -4.91
CA HIS A 169 14.94 -12.79 -3.84
C HIS A 169 14.18 -12.00 -2.78
N ILE A 170 13.20 -11.18 -3.20
CA ILE A 170 12.33 -10.42 -2.28
C ILE A 170 11.51 -11.39 -1.45
N ARG A 171 10.93 -12.44 -2.06
CA ARG A 171 10.20 -13.49 -1.36
C ARG A 171 11.07 -14.19 -0.34
N GLU A 172 12.28 -14.60 -0.74
CA GLU A 172 13.18 -15.34 0.13
C GLU A 172 13.57 -14.56 1.39
N TYR A 173 13.73 -13.24 1.28
CA TYR A 173 14.17 -12.37 2.36
C TYR A 173 13.02 -11.82 3.21
N PHE A 174 11.96 -11.32 2.57
CA PHE A 174 10.86 -10.61 3.22
C PHE A 174 9.59 -11.45 3.40
N GLY A 175 9.49 -12.60 2.74
CA GLY A 175 8.30 -13.43 2.71
C GLY A 175 7.31 -13.08 1.61
N GLU A 176 6.27 -13.91 1.50
CA GLU A 176 5.33 -13.91 0.39
C GLU A 176 4.40 -12.69 0.39
N LYS A 177 3.99 -12.19 1.57
CA LYS A 177 3.09 -11.02 1.69
C LYS A 177 3.68 -9.78 1.03
N ILE A 178 4.97 -9.54 1.24
CA ILE A 178 5.70 -8.38 0.71
C ILE A 178 6.07 -8.61 -0.76
N ALA A 179 6.50 -9.82 -1.11
CA ALA A 179 6.79 -10.17 -2.50
C ALA A 179 5.55 -10.01 -3.41
N LEU A 180 4.36 -10.39 -2.92
CA LEU A 180 3.11 -10.26 -3.68
C LEU A 180 2.74 -8.80 -3.94
N TYR A 181 2.99 -7.92 -2.97
CA TYR A 181 2.80 -6.48 -3.15
C TYR A 181 3.70 -5.92 -4.24
N PHE A 182 5.00 -6.23 -4.19
CA PHE A 182 5.92 -5.76 -5.22
C PHE A 182 5.62 -6.37 -6.59
N ALA A 183 5.21 -7.65 -6.64
CA ALA A 183 4.74 -8.28 -7.86
C ALA A 183 3.53 -7.55 -8.47
N TRP A 184 2.55 -7.19 -7.65
CA TRP A 184 1.39 -6.41 -8.07
C TRP A 184 1.78 -5.02 -8.56
N LEU A 185 2.65 -4.34 -7.82
CA LEU A 185 3.13 -2.99 -8.15
C LEU A 185 3.90 -2.98 -9.49
N GLY A 186 4.80 -3.95 -9.69
CA GLY A 186 5.53 -4.14 -10.94
C GLY A 186 4.61 -4.49 -12.12
N PHE A 187 3.62 -5.35 -11.89
CA PHE A 187 2.62 -5.69 -12.90
C PHE A 187 1.77 -4.47 -13.30
N TYR A 188 1.29 -3.72 -12.30
CA TYR A 188 0.49 -2.52 -12.49
C TYR A 188 1.24 -1.42 -13.26
N THR A 189 2.49 -1.12 -12.86
CA THR A 189 3.33 -0.15 -13.58
C THR A 189 3.58 -0.54 -15.03
N GLY A 190 3.84 -1.82 -15.28
CA GLY A 190 3.97 -2.34 -16.65
C GLY A 190 2.70 -2.15 -17.47
N TRP A 191 1.52 -2.37 -16.87
CA TRP A 191 0.24 -2.26 -17.56
C TRP A 191 -0.27 -0.83 -17.76
N LEU A 192 0.20 0.11 -16.93
CA LEU A 192 -0.04 1.54 -17.12
C LEU A 192 0.66 2.09 -18.36
N LEU A 193 1.80 1.51 -18.78
CA LEU A 193 2.56 2.03 -19.92
C LEU A 193 1.74 2.09 -21.23
N PRO A 194 1.03 1.03 -21.66
CA PRO A 194 0.10 1.10 -22.79
C PRO A 194 -0.96 2.20 -22.66
N ALA A 195 -1.56 2.35 -21.47
CA ALA A 195 -2.57 3.38 -21.22
C ALA A 195 -2.00 4.79 -21.32
N ALA A 196 -0.79 4.99 -20.78
CA ALA A 196 -0.07 6.26 -20.85
C ALA A 196 0.29 6.62 -22.29
N VAL A 197 0.72 5.65 -23.11
CA VAL A 197 1.04 5.86 -24.54
C VAL A 197 -0.21 6.28 -25.31
N VAL A 198 -1.32 5.56 -25.16
CA VAL A 198 -2.59 5.90 -25.85
C VAL A 198 -3.10 7.27 -25.40
N GLY A 199 -3.07 7.56 -24.09
CA GLY A 199 -3.47 8.86 -23.56
C GLY A 199 -2.57 10.00 -24.05
N PHE A 200 -1.26 9.79 -24.17
CA PHE A 200 -0.33 10.78 -24.72
C PHE A 200 -0.58 11.04 -26.21
N ILE A 201 -0.87 10.01 -27.01
CA ILE A 201 -1.23 10.17 -28.42
C ILE A 201 -2.50 11.01 -28.55
N ILE A 202 -3.55 10.69 -27.78
CA ILE A 202 -4.81 11.44 -27.80
C ILE A 202 -4.60 12.89 -27.38
N PHE A 203 -3.72 13.14 -26.40
CA PHE A 203 -3.34 14.48 -25.98
C PHE A 203 -2.67 15.29 -27.11
N LEU A 204 -1.68 14.70 -27.79
CA LEU A 204 -1.02 15.35 -28.92
C LEU A 204 -2.00 15.65 -30.07
N PHE A 205 -2.90 14.70 -30.36
CA PHE A 205 -3.99 14.92 -31.31
C PHE A 205 -4.95 16.02 -30.86
N GLY A 206 -5.25 16.12 -29.56
CA GLY A 206 -6.06 17.19 -28.99
C GLY A 206 -5.43 18.58 -29.16
N ILE A 207 -4.11 18.70 -28.92
CA ILE A 207 -3.37 19.95 -29.19
C ILE A 207 -3.42 20.29 -30.67
N TRP A 208 -3.17 19.30 -31.54
CA TRP A 208 -3.18 19.51 -32.98
C TRP A 208 -4.55 20.01 -33.47
N LEU A 209 -5.64 19.39 -33.01
CA LEU A 209 -7.01 19.81 -33.32
C LEU A 209 -7.31 21.23 -32.80
N MET A 210 -6.88 21.57 -31.58
CA MET A 210 -7.06 22.91 -31.01
C MET A 210 -6.43 24.00 -31.89
N VAL A 211 -5.28 23.72 -32.52
CA VAL A 211 -4.60 24.67 -33.41
C VAL A 211 -5.29 24.79 -34.78
N THR A 212 -5.97 23.74 -35.24
CA THR A 212 -6.60 23.69 -36.57
C THR A 212 -8.09 24.05 -36.58
N ASP A 213 -8.75 24.06 -35.42
CA ASP A 213 -10.20 24.25 -35.34
C ASP A 213 -10.61 25.72 -35.48
N VAL A 214 -11.33 26.02 -36.56
CA VAL A 214 -11.94 27.33 -36.86
C VAL A 214 -12.85 27.82 -35.73
N ALA A 215 -13.51 26.88 -35.01
CA ALA A 215 -14.38 27.21 -33.87
C ALA A 215 -13.61 27.81 -32.68
N ALA A 216 -12.35 27.42 -32.45
CA ALA A 216 -11.53 28.00 -31.39
C ALA A 216 -11.08 29.42 -31.73
N GLU A 217 -10.80 29.68 -33.01
CA GLU A 217 -10.42 30.99 -33.54
C GLU A 217 -11.59 31.99 -33.55
N GLU A 218 -12.81 31.53 -33.88
CA GLU A 218 -14.04 32.33 -33.76
C GLU A 218 -14.35 32.68 -32.28
N LEU A 219 -14.10 31.77 -31.33
CA LEU A 219 -14.27 32.01 -29.89
C LEU A 219 -13.21 32.97 -29.30
N CYS A 220 -11.99 32.99 -29.83
CA CYS A 220 -10.94 33.93 -29.40
C CYS A 220 -11.14 35.34 -29.99
N SER A 221 -11.86 35.47 -31.10
CA SER A 221 -12.11 36.76 -31.77
C SER A 221 -13.45 37.40 -31.41
N SER A 222 -14.48 36.59 -31.12
CA SER A 222 -15.81 37.06 -30.76
C SER A 222 -16.15 36.69 -29.31
N GLY A 223 -16.35 37.72 -28.48
CA GLY A 223 -16.50 37.58 -27.02
C GLY A 223 -17.80 36.93 -26.54
N ASP A 224 -18.58 36.24 -27.39
CA ASP A 224 -19.83 35.59 -26.97
C ASP A 224 -20.16 34.30 -27.76
N ALA A 225 -20.74 33.34 -27.03
CA ALA A 225 -21.41 32.08 -27.45
C ALA A 225 -20.58 30.78 -27.60
N PHE A 226 -20.63 29.98 -26.52
CA PHE A 226 -19.89 28.76 -26.20
C PHE A 226 -20.52 27.44 -26.71
N VAL A 227 -21.10 27.36 -27.92
CA VAL A 227 -21.99 26.21 -28.29
C VAL A 227 -21.36 25.16 -29.22
N ILE A 228 -20.21 25.40 -29.87
CA ILE A 228 -19.75 24.52 -30.97
C ILE A 228 -18.61 23.55 -30.60
N TYR A 229 -17.97 23.69 -29.43
CA TYR A 229 -16.86 22.81 -29.00
C TYR A 229 -17.25 21.34 -28.69
N HIS A 230 -18.55 21.03 -28.67
CA HIS A 230 -19.06 19.76 -28.15
C HIS A 230 -18.93 18.56 -29.11
N ASN A 231 -18.85 18.74 -30.43
CA ASN A 231 -19.08 17.61 -31.37
C ASN A 231 -17.82 16.83 -31.81
N LEU A 232 -16.64 17.45 -31.88
CA LEU A 232 -15.40 16.75 -32.28
C LEU A 232 -14.66 16.14 -31.07
N PHE A 233 -14.53 16.90 -29.99
CA PHE A 233 -13.93 16.44 -28.73
C PHE A 233 -14.66 15.23 -28.14
N SER A 234 -16.00 15.19 -28.26
CA SER A 234 -16.82 14.06 -27.78
C SER A 234 -16.55 12.74 -28.51
N LYS A 235 -16.14 12.75 -29.79
CA LYS A 235 -15.86 11.51 -30.53
C LYS A 235 -14.57 10.83 -30.06
N TYR A 236 -13.52 11.59 -29.82
CA TYR A 236 -12.23 11.04 -29.35
C TYR A 236 -12.27 10.69 -27.86
N LEU A 237 -13.03 11.44 -27.05
CA LEU A 237 -13.36 11.06 -25.68
C LEU A 237 -14.08 9.71 -25.62
N PHE A 238 -15.01 9.46 -26.53
CA PHE A 238 -15.74 8.19 -26.58
C PHE A 238 -14.82 7.00 -26.92
N ILE A 239 -13.87 7.17 -27.84
CA ILE A 239 -12.87 6.14 -28.16
C ILE A 239 -11.97 5.87 -26.94
N ASN A 240 -11.52 6.93 -26.24
CA ASN A 240 -10.75 6.78 -25.01
C ASN A 240 -11.53 6.02 -23.93
N PHE A 241 -12.83 6.33 -23.76
CA PHE A 241 -13.69 5.65 -22.81
C PHE A 241 -13.78 4.15 -23.07
N ILE A 242 -14.00 3.74 -24.32
CA ILE A 242 -14.03 2.31 -24.71
C ILE A 242 -12.68 1.66 -24.41
N PHE A 243 -11.58 2.32 -24.78
CA PHE A 243 -10.24 1.81 -24.54
C PHE A 243 -9.97 1.62 -23.04
N MET A 244 -10.26 2.62 -22.20
CA MET A 244 -10.01 2.55 -20.75
C MET A 244 -10.88 1.51 -20.05
N SER A 245 -12.14 1.34 -20.49
CA SER A 245 -13.03 0.31 -19.99
C SER A 245 -12.49 -1.10 -20.30
N LEU A 246 -12.04 -1.33 -21.53
CA LEU A 246 -11.42 -2.59 -21.95
C LEU A 246 -10.07 -2.82 -21.25
N TRP A 247 -9.26 -1.77 -21.11
CA TRP A 247 -7.99 -1.82 -20.40
C TRP A 247 -8.19 -2.23 -18.93
N ALA A 248 -9.19 -1.69 -18.24
CA ALA A 248 -9.46 -2.03 -16.85
C ALA A 248 -9.89 -3.50 -16.68
N VAL A 249 -10.78 -4.00 -17.53
CA VAL A 249 -11.22 -5.41 -17.50
C VAL A 249 -10.05 -6.35 -17.80
N THR A 250 -9.29 -6.07 -18.86
CA THR A 250 -8.14 -6.89 -19.24
C THR A 250 -7.05 -6.87 -18.18
N PHE A 251 -6.74 -5.71 -17.60
CA PHE A 251 -5.82 -5.57 -16.47
C PHE A 251 -6.19 -6.50 -15.30
N LEU A 252 -7.45 -6.46 -14.86
CA LEU A 252 -7.93 -7.27 -13.73
C LEU A 252 -7.86 -8.78 -14.04
N GLU A 253 -8.26 -9.20 -15.24
CA GLU A 253 -8.21 -10.61 -15.62
C GLU A 253 -6.78 -11.14 -15.76
N TYR A 254 -5.86 -10.35 -16.34
CA TYR A 254 -4.45 -10.71 -16.39
C TYR A 254 -3.81 -10.71 -14.99
N TRP A 255 -4.20 -9.80 -14.10
CA TRP A 255 -3.72 -9.82 -12.72
C TRP A 255 -4.22 -11.06 -11.98
N LYS A 256 -5.50 -11.43 -12.09
CA LYS A 256 -6.04 -12.66 -11.48
C LYS A 256 -5.25 -13.90 -11.92
N ARG A 257 -4.97 -14.01 -13.23
CA ARG A 257 -4.16 -15.09 -13.78
C ARG A 257 -2.73 -15.08 -13.23
N THR A 258 -2.10 -13.91 -13.21
CA THR A 258 -0.72 -13.74 -12.73
C THR A 258 -0.62 -14.06 -11.24
N SER A 259 -1.53 -13.52 -10.43
CA SER A 259 -1.68 -13.79 -9.00
C SER A 259 -1.89 -15.28 -8.72
N SER A 260 -2.71 -15.98 -9.51
CA SER A 260 -2.89 -17.43 -9.39
C SER A 260 -1.62 -18.24 -9.72
N ILE A 261 -0.84 -17.80 -10.71
CA ILE A 261 0.45 -18.43 -11.04
C ILE A 261 1.45 -18.23 -9.90
N LEU A 262 1.53 -16.99 -9.38
CA LEU A 262 2.40 -16.64 -8.25
C LEU A 262 1.99 -17.37 -6.97
N SER A 263 0.69 -17.42 -6.66
CA SER A 263 0.21 -18.10 -5.46
C SER A 263 0.44 -19.61 -5.51
N HIS A 264 0.31 -20.24 -6.69
CA HIS A 264 0.69 -21.63 -6.86
C HIS A 264 2.21 -21.83 -6.75
N ARG A 265 3.01 -21.01 -7.43
CA ARG A 265 4.48 -21.10 -7.39
C ARG A 265 5.05 -20.87 -5.99
N TRP A 266 4.40 -20.01 -5.21
CA TRP A 266 4.80 -19.67 -3.85
C TRP A 266 4.06 -20.49 -2.80
N ASP A 267 3.35 -21.54 -3.19
CA ASP A 267 2.65 -22.45 -2.28
C ASP A 267 1.61 -21.78 -1.34
N CYS A 268 1.05 -20.66 -1.77
CA CYS A 268 0.08 -19.85 -1.01
C CYS A 268 -1.38 -20.17 -1.35
N SER A 269 -1.68 -21.03 -2.34
CA SER A 269 -3.04 -21.20 -2.89
C SER A 269 -4.05 -21.83 -1.92
N GLU A 270 -3.60 -22.59 -0.91
CA GLU A 270 -4.47 -23.33 0.02
C GLU A 270 -4.30 -22.88 1.49
N PHE A 271 -3.58 -21.79 1.72
CA PHE A 271 -3.22 -21.33 3.07
C PHE A 271 -4.44 -20.95 3.92
N GLU A 272 -5.42 -20.27 3.34
CA GLU A 272 -6.60 -19.76 4.07
C GLU A 272 -7.51 -20.90 4.60
N GLU A 273 -7.64 -22.00 3.85
CA GLU A 273 -8.55 -23.10 4.20
C GLU A 273 -7.91 -24.12 5.16
N ILE A 274 -6.59 -24.36 5.03
CA ILE A 274 -5.90 -25.44 5.73
C ILE A 274 -5.14 -24.93 6.97
N GLU A 275 -4.58 -23.72 6.92
CA GLU A 275 -3.53 -23.28 7.86
C GLU A 275 -3.92 -22.07 8.72
N GLU A 276 -4.98 -21.32 8.40
CA GLU A 276 -5.31 -20.09 9.12
C GLU A 276 -5.82 -20.35 10.55
N ARG A 277 -4.95 -20.10 11.53
CA ARG A 277 -5.23 -20.28 12.96
C ARG A 277 -5.97 -19.05 13.54
N PRO A 278 -6.71 -19.20 14.66
CA PRO A 278 -7.32 -18.05 15.31
C PRO A 278 -6.26 -17.08 15.82
N ARG A 279 -6.56 -15.78 15.70
CA ARG A 279 -5.63 -14.72 16.09
C ARG A 279 -5.32 -14.79 17.59
N PRO A 280 -4.06 -14.57 18.03
CA PRO A 280 -3.68 -14.65 19.44
C PRO A 280 -4.55 -13.80 20.38
N GLU A 281 -4.87 -12.55 19.99
CA GLU A 281 -5.75 -11.67 20.76
C GLU A 281 -7.17 -12.24 20.92
N PHE A 282 -7.66 -12.95 19.90
CA PHE A 282 -8.99 -13.58 19.95
C PHE A 282 -8.98 -14.75 20.91
N THR A 283 -7.94 -15.59 20.86
CA THR A 283 -7.75 -16.73 21.77
C THR A 283 -7.63 -16.28 23.23
N ALA A 284 -6.95 -15.16 23.48
CA ALA A 284 -6.75 -14.60 24.80
C ALA A 284 -8.01 -13.97 25.42
N LEU A 285 -8.84 -13.30 24.61
CA LEU A 285 -9.99 -12.51 25.08
C LEU A 285 -11.34 -13.21 24.89
N ALA A 286 -11.36 -14.40 24.29
CA ALA A 286 -12.59 -15.15 24.10
C ALA A 286 -13.19 -15.57 25.47
N PRO A 287 -14.48 -15.28 25.72
CA PRO A 287 -15.10 -15.51 27.03
C PRO A 287 -15.44 -16.99 27.29
N MET A 288 -15.46 -17.83 26.26
CA MET A 288 -15.82 -19.24 26.35
C MET A 288 -15.02 -20.08 25.35
N THR A 289 -14.82 -21.35 25.65
CA THR A 289 -14.31 -22.35 24.71
C THR A 289 -15.44 -23.29 24.31
N VAL A 290 -15.46 -23.70 23.04
CA VAL A 290 -16.41 -24.67 22.50
C VAL A 290 -15.63 -25.75 21.78
N ARG A 291 -16.01 -27.00 21.99
CA ARG A 291 -15.41 -28.14 21.30
C ARG A 291 -15.80 -28.13 19.82
N ASN A 292 -14.82 -28.12 18.94
CA ASN A 292 -15.06 -28.16 17.51
C ASN A 292 -15.63 -29.54 17.12
N PRO A 293 -16.78 -29.61 16.40
CA PRO A 293 -17.42 -30.87 16.03
C PRO A 293 -16.61 -31.71 15.02
N VAL A 294 -15.66 -31.10 14.29
CA VAL A 294 -14.85 -31.77 13.27
C VAL A 294 -13.52 -32.24 13.84
N THR A 295 -12.79 -31.35 14.52
CA THR A 295 -11.43 -31.65 15.03
C THR A 295 -11.45 -32.23 16.46
N GLY A 296 -12.56 -32.08 17.18
CA GLY A 296 -12.67 -32.52 18.57
C GLY A 296 -11.84 -31.69 19.57
N ALA A 297 -11.10 -30.67 19.11
CA ALA A 297 -10.30 -29.78 19.93
C ALA A 297 -11.15 -28.69 20.60
N GLU A 298 -10.75 -28.22 21.78
CA GLU A 298 -11.38 -27.05 22.42
C GLU A 298 -10.89 -25.77 21.75
N GLU A 299 -11.82 -24.98 21.20
CA GLU A 299 -11.50 -23.74 20.51
C GLU A 299 -12.13 -22.52 21.22
N PRO A 300 -11.45 -21.36 21.24
CA PRO A 300 -12.05 -20.12 21.71
C PRO A 300 -13.27 -19.76 20.85
N TYR A 301 -14.40 -19.47 21.51
CA TYR A 301 -15.65 -19.13 20.86
C TYR A 301 -16.22 -17.80 21.39
N PHE A 302 -16.77 -17.01 20.47
CA PHE A 302 -17.44 -15.75 20.78
C PHE A 302 -18.87 -15.79 20.24
N PRO A 303 -19.88 -15.48 21.08
CA PRO A 303 -21.29 -15.61 20.69
C PRO A 303 -21.64 -14.69 19.52
N LYS A 304 -22.25 -15.28 18.48
CA LYS A 304 -22.61 -14.58 17.23
C LYS A 304 -23.54 -13.39 17.44
N THR A 305 -24.48 -13.48 18.39
CA THR A 305 -25.46 -12.40 18.67
C THR A 305 -24.79 -11.16 19.24
N GLN A 306 -23.87 -11.33 20.19
CA GLN A 306 -23.08 -10.22 20.74
C GLN A 306 -22.17 -9.61 19.66
N ARG A 307 -21.58 -10.45 18.80
CA ARG A 307 -20.75 -9.98 17.69
C ARG A 307 -21.57 -9.14 16.72
N LEU A 308 -22.75 -9.62 16.34
CA LEU A 308 -23.63 -8.91 15.42
C LEU A 308 -24.03 -7.54 15.98
N SER A 309 -24.37 -7.46 17.27
CA SER A 309 -24.65 -6.18 17.93
C SER A 309 -23.46 -5.22 17.85
N ARG A 310 -22.23 -5.70 18.13
CA ARG A 310 -21.01 -4.89 18.00
C ARG A 310 -20.76 -4.42 16.56
N ILE A 311 -20.89 -5.31 15.57
CA ILE A 311 -20.73 -4.96 14.15
C ILE A 311 -21.79 -3.92 13.75
N LEU A 312 -23.03 -4.06 14.21
CA LEU A 312 -24.10 -3.11 13.92
C LEU A 312 -23.79 -1.73 14.52
N THR A 313 -23.36 -1.67 15.78
CA THR A 313 -22.91 -0.40 16.41
C THR A 313 -21.73 0.19 15.66
N GLY A 314 -20.78 -0.64 15.20
CA GLY A 314 -19.65 -0.18 14.38
C GLY A 314 -20.09 0.42 13.06
N ASN A 315 -21.01 -0.23 12.35
CA ASN A 315 -21.57 0.29 11.11
C ASN A 315 -22.32 1.61 11.33
N MET A 316 -23.01 1.79 12.46
CA MET A 316 -23.64 3.08 12.79
C MET A 316 -22.62 4.21 12.97
N VAL A 317 -21.47 3.93 13.60
CA VAL A 317 -20.38 4.91 13.71
C VAL A 317 -19.85 5.30 12.32
N ILE A 318 -19.76 4.36 11.39
CA ILE A 318 -19.32 4.65 10.01
C ILE A 318 -20.30 5.57 9.29
N ILE A 319 -21.61 5.31 9.41
CA ILE A 319 -22.65 6.15 8.81
C ILE A 319 -22.58 7.58 9.37
N LEU A 320 -22.40 7.73 10.68
CA LEU A 320 -22.22 9.05 11.31
C LEU A 320 -20.99 9.78 10.74
N MET A 321 -19.87 9.07 10.55
CA MET A 321 -18.65 9.65 10.00
C MET A 321 -18.81 10.05 8.53
N ILE A 322 -19.53 9.27 7.73
CA ILE A 322 -19.90 9.62 6.35
C ILE A 322 -20.74 10.91 6.33
N ALA A 323 -21.71 11.04 7.26
CA ALA A 323 -22.49 12.27 7.38
C ALA A 323 -21.61 13.48 7.73
N ILE A 324 -20.61 13.32 8.60
CA ILE A 324 -19.64 14.38 8.93
C ILE A 324 -18.86 14.82 7.69
N VAL A 325 -18.42 13.90 6.83
CA VAL A 325 -17.74 14.22 5.57
C VAL A 325 -18.63 15.07 4.66
N LEU A 326 -19.92 14.70 4.52
CA LEU A 326 -20.87 15.48 3.72
C LEU A 326 -21.11 16.89 4.30
N ILE A 327 -21.13 17.04 5.62
CA ILE A 327 -21.23 18.36 6.28
C ILE A 327 -20.00 19.21 5.96
N PHE A 328 -18.78 18.65 6.06
CA PHE A 328 -17.56 19.37 5.71
C PHE A 328 -17.52 19.76 4.22
N LEU A 329 -18.01 18.90 3.33
CA LEU A 329 -18.15 19.22 1.91
C LEU A 329 -19.06 20.44 1.70
N ILE A 330 -20.23 20.46 2.35
CA ILE A 330 -21.13 21.62 2.30
C ILE A 330 -20.44 22.86 2.87
N ALA A 331 -19.71 22.74 3.98
CA ALA A 331 -18.98 23.86 4.58
C ALA A 331 -17.91 24.44 3.64
N ILE A 332 -17.18 23.60 2.91
CA ILE A 332 -16.17 24.04 1.93
C ILE A 332 -16.83 24.75 0.75
N ILE A 333 -17.97 24.26 0.27
CA ILE A 333 -18.76 24.92 -0.78
C ILE A 333 -19.22 26.31 -0.31
N LEU A 334 -19.81 26.39 0.89
CA LEU A 334 -20.21 27.67 1.48
C LEU A 334 -19.01 28.62 1.65
N TYR A 335 -17.86 28.11 2.04
CA TYR A 335 -16.64 28.92 2.10
C TYR A 335 -16.24 29.49 0.73
N ARG A 336 -16.27 28.67 -0.34
CA ARG A 336 -15.95 29.12 -1.71
C ARG A 336 -16.92 30.21 -2.19
N THR A 337 -18.22 30.03 -1.96
CA THR A 337 -19.23 31.04 -2.33
C THR A 337 -19.00 32.38 -1.63
N ILE A 338 -18.79 32.38 -0.31
CA ILE A 338 -18.55 33.60 0.48
C ILE A 338 -17.27 34.30 0.01
N LEU A 339 -16.19 33.53 -0.22
CA LEU A 339 -14.92 34.08 -0.66
C LEU A 339 -15.02 34.75 -2.04
N SER A 340 -15.80 34.16 -2.96
CA SER A 340 -16.05 34.74 -4.28
C SER A 340 -16.77 36.10 -4.20
N ILE A 341 -17.68 36.26 -3.24
CA ILE A 341 -18.42 37.51 -3.00
C ILE A 341 -17.48 38.58 -2.42
N ILE A 342 -16.65 38.22 -1.44
CA ILE A 342 -15.71 39.15 -0.80
C ILE A 342 -14.65 39.65 -1.80
N ILE A 343 -14.15 38.76 -2.65
CA ILE A 343 -13.06 39.06 -3.59
C ILE A 343 -13.58 39.63 -4.93
N TYR A 344 -14.90 39.85 -5.06
CA TYR A 344 -15.59 40.30 -6.29
C TYR A 344 -14.93 41.48 -7.02
N ARG A 345 -14.20 42.34 -6.31
CA ARG A 345 -13.53 43.52 -6.86
C ARG A 345 -12.26 43.21 -7.68
N SER A 346 -11.71 42.00 -7.63
CA SER A 346 -10.51 41.63 -8.39
C SER A 346 -10.84 40.83 -9.65
N GLN A 347 -10.15 41.12 -10.76
CA GLN A 347 -10.34 40.43 -12.05
C GLN A 347 -10.00 38.92 -11.98
N ASN A 348 -9.22 38.49 -10.98
CA ASN A 348 -8.81 37.11 -10.76
C ASN A 348 -9.58 36.42 -9.60
N ALA A 349 -10.66 37.02 -9.11
CA ALA A 349 -11.39 36.55 -7.92
C ALA A 349 -11.80 35.07 -8.00
N GLY A 350 -12.36 34.65 -9.14
CA GLY A 350 -12.84 33.29 -9.35
C GLY A 350 -11.71 32.25 -9.34
N ARG A 351 -10.55 32.56 -9.96
CA ARG A 351 -9.40 31.64 -9.99
C ARG A 351 -8.77 31.48 -8.62
N ILE A 352 -8.61 32.58 -7.87
CA ILE A 352 -8.05 32.56 -6.52
C ILE A 352 -8.99 31.79 -5.59
N ALA A 353 -10.30 32.05 -5.63
CA ALA A 353 -11.28 31.36 -4.80
C ALA A 353 -11.38 29.86 -5.10
N SER A 354 -11.29 29.48 -6.38
CA SER A 354 -11.23 28.07 -6.79
C SER A 354 -9.97 27.39 -6.27
N LEU A 355 -8.79 28.00 -6.44
CA LEU A 355 -7.52 27.43 -6.01
C LEU A 355 -7.43 27.28 -4.48
N THR A 356 -7.79 28.32 -3.72
CA THR A 356 -7.79 28.25 -2.25
C THR A 356 -8.82 27.24 -1.75
N GLY A 357 -9.99 27.18 -2.40
CA GLY A 357 -11.02 26.20 -2.12
C GLY A 357 -10.57 24.76 -2.37
N SER A 358 -9.80 24.48 -3.43
CA SER A 358 -9.25 23.15 -3.70
C SER A 358 -8.16 22.76 -2.70
N MET A 359 -7.30 23.70 -2.30
CA MET A 359 -6.24 23.45 -1.30
C MET A 359 -6.80 23.18 0.10
N LEU A 360 -7.81 23.96 0.52
CA LEU A 360 -8.49 23.71 1.79
C LEU A 360 -9.23 22.38 1.78
N ASN A 361 -9.87 22.02 0.66
CA ASN A 361 -10.49 20.71 0.50
C ASN A 361 -9.48 19.58 0.67
N LEU A 362 -8.33 19.66 0.01
CA LEU A 362 -7.24 18.69 0.17
C LEU A 362 -6.77 18.58 1.64
N LEU A 363 -6.57 19.70 2.34
CA LEU A 363 -6.17 19.71 3.75
C LEU A 363 -7.17 18.96 4.64
N VAL A 364 -8.47 19.24 4.45
CA VAL A 364 -9.56 18.60 5.20
C VAL A 364 -9.62 17.09 4.91
N ILE A 365 -9.51 16.71 3.63
CA ILE A 365 -9.49 15.31 3.21
C ILE A 365 -8.35 14.55 3.92
N LEU A 366 -7.13 15.09 3.91
CA LEU A 366 -5.97 14.45 4.54
C LEU A 366 -6.13 14.29 6.06
N LEU A 367 -6.65 15.31 6.74
CA LEU A 367 -6.88 15.28 8.19
C LEU A 367 -7.93 14.25 8.58
N LEU A 368 -9.06 14.24 7.86
CA LEU A 368 -10.16 13.30 8.10
C LEU A 368 -9.75 11.85 7.80
N SER A 369 -8.98 11.60 6.75
CA SER A 369 -8.45 10.26 6.42
C SER A 369 -7.57 9.69 7.53
N ARG A 370 -6.70 10.51 8.13
CA ARG A 370 -5.85 10.07 9.25
C ARG A 370 -6.67 9.75 10.51
N LEU A 371 -7.61 10.63 10.87
CA LEU A 371 -8.49 10.42 12.03
C LEU A 371 -9.33 9.15 11.87
N TYR A 372 -9.89 8.93 10.67
CA TYR A 372 -10.73 7.78 10.41
C TYR A 372 -9.96 6.46 10.46
N THR A 373 -8.79 6.39 9.83
CA THR A 373 -7.98 5.14 9.83
C THR A 373 -7.66 4.70 11.26
N TYR A 374 -7.36 5.66 12.15
CA TYR A 374 -7.18 5.41 13.57
C TYR A 374 -8.45 4.89 14.25
N LEU A 375 -9.60 5.53 14.00
CA LEU A 375 -10.90 5.09 14.54
C LEU A 375 -11.31 3.70 14.03
N ALA A 376 -11.10 3.43 12.74
CA ALA A 376 -11.40 2.14 12.12
C ALA A 376 -10.57 1.01 12.72
N LYS A 377 -9.30 1.26 13.08
CA LYS A 377 -8.45 0.29 13.79
C LYS A 377 -9.00 -0.02 15.20
N ILE A 378 -9.47 0.98 15.93
CA ILE A 378 -10.10 0.79 17.24
C ILE A 378 -11.40 0.00 17.08
N LEU A 379 -12.25 0.39 16.13
CA LEU A 379 -13.55 -0.21 15.93
C LEU A 379 -13.43 -1.68 15.51
N THR A 380 -12.54 -1.99 14.57
CA THR A 380 -12.36 -3.37 14.08
C THR A 380 -11.74 -4.27 15.15
N ARG A 381 -10.91 -3.73 16.05
CA ARG A 381 -10.43 -4.47 17.23
C ARG A 381 -11.58 -4.79 18.20
N TRP A 382 -12.50 -3.84 18.39
CA TRP A 382 -13.67 -4.03 19.26
C TRP A 382 -14.67 -5.09 18.72
N GLU A 383 -14.76 -5.25 17.40
CA GLU A 383 -15.61 -6.25 16.73
C GLU A 383 -15.18 -7.71 16.94
N MET A 384 -13.93 -7.96 17.40
CA MET A 384 -13.42 -9.28 17.79
C MET A 384 -13.61 -10.38 16.72
N HIS A 385 -12.90 -10.22 15.61
CA HIS A 385 -12.80 -11.22 14.54
C HIS A 385 -11.93 -12.42 14.96
N ARG A 386 -12.30 -13.62 14.48
CA ARG A 386 -11.61 -14.89 14.82
C ARG A 386 -10.25 -15.01 14.14
N THR A 387 -10.18 -14.75 12.84
CA THR A 387 -8.97 -14.94 12.03
C THR A 387 -8.42 -13.61 11.53
N GLN A 388 -7.13 -13.59 11.17
CA GLN A 388 -6.46 -12.37 10.73
C GLN A 388 -7.02 -11.87 9.40
N THR A 389 -7.35 -12.77 8.47
CA THR A 389 -7.95 -12.45 7.18
C THR A 389 -9.31 -11.77 7.35
N LYS A 390 -10.17 -12.28 8.24
CA LYS A 390 -11.47 -11.65 8.53
C LYS A 390 -11.31 -10.27 9.18
N TYR A 391 -10.33 -10.12 10.07
CA TYR A 391 -10.01 -8.83 10.68
C TYR A 391 -9.53 -7.82 9.64
N GLU A 392 -8.54 -8.20 8.81
CA GLU A 392 -7.99 -7.36 7.75
C GLU A 392 -9.06 -7.02 6.72
N ASN A 393 -9.85 -7.98 6.23
CA ASN A 393 -10.94 -7.72 5.27
C ASN A 393 -12.00 -6.77 5.81
N ALA A 394 -12.42 -6.93 7.06
CA ALA A 394 -13.38 -6.02 7.69
C ALA A 394 -12.80 -4.62 7.88
N PHE A 395 -11.52 -4.51 8.25
CA PHE A 395 -10.82 -3.24 8.38
C PHE A 395 -10.68 -2.54 7.01
N ILE A 396 -10.19 -3.26 5.99
CA ILE A 396 -10.05 -2.79 4.61
C ILE A 396 -11.38 -2.27 4.09
N LEU A 397 -12.47 -3.03 4.23
CA LEU A 397 -13.79 -2.63 3.74
C LEU A 397 -14.26 -1.30 4.37
N LYS A 398 -14.08 -1.14 5.69
CA LYS A 398 -14.50 0.07 6.41
C LYS A 398 -13.72 1.30 5.94
N VAL A 399 -12.40 1.19 5.91
CA VAL A 399 -11.52 2.28 5.48
C VAL A 399 -11.74 2.63 4.02
N PHE A 400 -11.90 1.63 3.15
CA PHE A 400 -12.19 1.84 1.74
C PHE A 400 -13.50 2.61 1.52
N ILE A 401 -14.60 2.22 2.16
CA ILE A 401 -15.90 2.91 2.03
C ILE A 401 -15.79 4.37 2.45
N PHE A 402 -15.14 4.64 3.58
CA PHE A 402 -14.97 6.00 4.06
C PHE A 402 -14.11 6.84 3.12
N GLN A 403 -12.95 6.31 2.70
CA GLN A 403 -12.05 7.01 1.81
C GLN A 403 -12.68 7.27 0.45
N PHE A 404 -13.45 6.32 -0.08
CA PHE A 404 -14.21 6.51 -1.29
C PHE A 404 -15.13 7.74 -1.18
N VAL A 405 -15.90 7.85 -0.10
CA VAL A 405 -16.76 9.04 0.11
C VAL A 405 -15.92 10.30 0.31
N ASN A 406 -14.86 10.25 1.12
CA ASN A 406 -14.03 11.42 1.44
C ASN A 406 -13.33 12.00 0.21
N PHE A 407 -12.75 11.17 -0.66
CA PHE A 407 -12.02 11.62 -1.85
C PHE A 407 -12.92 11.94 -3.05
N TYR A 408 -14.03 11.21 -3.25
CA TYR A 408 -14.86 11.36 -4.46
C TYR A 408 -16.11 12.21 -4.28
N SER A 409 -16.55 12.49 -3.05
CA SER A 409 -17.78 13.28 -2.83
C SER A 409 -17.71 14.68 -3.46
N SER A 410 -16.57 15.38 -3.33
CA SER A 410 -16.40 16.73 -3.87
C SER A 410 -16.33 16.75 -5.41
N PRO A 411 -15.52 15.91 -6.08
CA PRO A 411 -15.58 15.75 -7.55
C PRO A 411 -16.96 15.34 -8.08
N VAL A 412 -17.66 14.40 -7.42
CA VAL A 412 -19.01 13.96 -7.81
C VAL A 412 -20.02 15.11 -7.70
N TYR A 413 -19.91 15.93 -6.65
CA TYR A 413 -20.74 17.12 -6.50
C TYR A 413 -20.53 18.11 -7.66
N ILE A 414 -19.28 18.42 -7.99
CA ILE A 414 -18.94 19.36 -9.06
C ILE A 414 -19.40 18.83 -10.43
N ALA A 415 -19.25 17.53 -10.68
CA ALA A 415 -19.60 16.92 -11.95
C ALA A 415 -21.11 16.83 -12.20
N PHE A 416 -21.90 16.46 -11.19
CA PHE A 416 -23.32 16.10 -11.38
C PHE A 416 -24.32 17.07 -10.77
N PHE A 417 -23.96 17.77 -9.69
CA PHE A 417 -24.90 18.58 -8.90
C PHE A 417 -24.69 20.09 -9.06
N LYS A 418 -23.45 20.54 -9.26
CA LYS A 418 -23.13 21.96 -9.45
C LYS A 418 -23.77 22.51 -10.74
N GLY A 419 -24.36 23.71 -10.66
CA GLY A 419 -25.01 24.39 -11.80
C GLY A 419 -26.36 23.81 -12.25
N ARG A 420 -26.77 22.63 -11.76
CA ARG A 420 -28.02 21.98 -12.21
C ARG A 420 -29.27 22.46 -11.46
N PHE A 421 -29.11 23.03 -10.27
CA PHE A 421 -30.20 23.43 -9.37
C PHE A 421 -30.31 24.94 -9.14
N VAL A 422 -29.82 25.79 -10.05
CA VAL A 422 -29.77 27.25 -9.81
C VAL A 422 -31.06 27.97 -10.20
N GLY A 423 -31.86 27.39 -11.10
CA GLY A 423 -33.10 27.99 -11.60
C GLY A 423 -32.84 28.86 -12.83
N TYR A 424 -33.68 29.86 -13.06
CA TYR A 424 -33.58 30.78 -14.20
C TYR A 424 -33.59 32.24 -13.70
N PRO A 425 -33.02 33.20 -14.47
CA PRO A 425 -32.97 34.59 -14.05
C PRO A 425 -34.38 35.11 -13.73
N GLY A 426 -34.57 35.55 -12.48
CA GLY A 426 -35.85 36.01 -11.92
C GLY A 426 -36.44 35.10 -10.84
N ASN A 427 -36.10 33.80 -10.84
CA ASN A 427 -36.48 32.87 -9.77
C ASN A 427 -35.32 31.89 -9.48
N TYR A 428 -34.39 32.34 -8.65
CA TYR A 428 -33.25 31.54 -8.23
C TYR A 428 -33.63 30.62 -7.07
N ASN A 429 -33.27 29.35 -7.18
CA ASN A 429 -33.39 28.43 -6.06
C ASN A 429 -32.33 28.78 -5.00
N THR A 430 -32.78 29.04 -3.77
CA THR A 430 -31.91 29.30 -2.63
C THR A 430 -31.83 28.06 -1.76
N LEU A 431 -30.62 27.65 -1.39
CA LEU A 431 -30.38 26.61 -0.40
C LEU A 431 -29.91 27.31 0.88
N LEU A 432 -30.64 27.12 1.98
CA LEU A 432 -30.36 27.78 3.27
C LEU A 432 -30.26 29.33 3.18
N GLY A 433 -31.06 29.95 2.31
CA GLY A 433 -31.11 31.40 2.12
C GLY A 433 -29.97 32.00 1.28
N ILE A 434 -29.05 31.17 0.77
CA ILE A 434 -27.93 31.57 -0.10
C ILE A 434 -28.20 31.08 -1.52
N ARG A 435 -27.80 31.86 -2.53
CA ARG A 435 -27.91 31.48 -3.95
C ARG A 435 -27.00 30.28 -4.24
N ASN A 436 -27.54 29.26 -4.92
CA ASN A 436 -26.77 28.09 -5.35
C ASN A 436 -25.61 28.48 -6.29
N GLU A 437 -24.53 27.70 -6.28
CA GLU A 437 -23.37 27.91 -7.15
C GLU A 437 -23.71 27.69 -8.63
N ASP A 438 -23.43 28.72 -9.43
CA ASP A 438 -23.41 28.66 -10.90
C ASP A 438 -22.08 28.11 -11.41
N CYS A 439 -22.11 27.44 -12.56
CA CYS A 439 -20.87 27.15 -13.31
C CYS A 439 -20.39 28.41 -14.04
N GLY A 440 -19.07 28.55 -14.19
CA GLY A 440 -18.50 29.60 -15.05
C GLY A 440 -18.88 29.46 -16.52
N ALA A 441 -18.59 30.50 -17.32
CA ALA A 441 -18.93 30.55 -18.75
C ALA A 441 -18.34 29.38 -19.58
N SER A 442 -17.23 28.78 -19.12
CA SER A 442 -16.60 27.62 -19.75
C SER A 442 -17.11 26.26 -19.25
N GLY A 443 -18.14 26.24 -18.41
CA GLY A 443 -18.69 25.05 -17.75
C GLY A 443 -17.90 24.60 -16.52
N CYS A 444 -18.44 23.61 -15.80
CA CYS A 444 -17.84 23.08 -14.56
C CYS A 444 -16.72 22.04 -14.78
N LEU A 445 -16.46 21.63 -16.03
CA LEU A 445 -15.44 20.61 -16.34
C LEU A 445 -14.02 21.08 -16.01
N ILE A 446 -13.70 22.35 -16.21
CA ILE A 446 -12.36 22.91 -15.89
C ILE A 446 -12.16 22.99 -14.37
N GLU A 447 -13.21 23.32 -13.62
CA GLU A 447 -13.14 23.31 -12.14
C GLU A 447 -12.96 21.89 -11.60
N LEU A 448 -13.69 20.92 -12.17
CA LEU A 448 -13.50 19.50 -11.86
C LEU A 448 -12.07 19.05 -12.19
N ALA A 449 -11.55 19.48 -13.35
CA ALA A 449 -10.19 19.19 -13.79
C ALA A 449 -9.15 19.64 -12.77
N GLN A 450 -9.26 20.91 -12.39
CA GLN A 450 -8.36 21.55 -11.44
C GLN A 450 -8.46 20.87 -10.07
N GLU A 451 -9.66 20.54 -9.61
CA GLU A 451 -9.84 19.88 -8.33
C GLU A 451 -9.24 18.48 -8.29
N LEU A 452 -9.50 17.66 -9.30
CA LEU A 452 -8.88 16.34 -9.42
C LEU A 452 -7.35 16.45 -9.50
N LEU A 453 -6.81 17.39 -10.28
CA LEU A 453 -5.38 17.63 -10.38
C LEU A 453 -4.77 18.02 -9.02
N VAL A 454 -5.41 18.93 -8.29
CA VAL A 454 -4.95 19.38 -6.97
C VAL A 454 -4.98 18.24 -5.96
N ILE A 455 -6.07 17.45 -5.92
CA ILE A 455 -6.17 16.33 -4.99
C ILE A 455 -5.11 15.27 -5.31
N MET A 456 -4.95 14.94 -6.59
CA MET A 456 -4.02 13.92 -7.08
C MET A 456 -2.56 14.31 -6.84
N VAL A 457 -2.13 15.45 -7.38
CA VAL A 457 -0.74 15.92 -7.25
C VAL A 457 -0.45 16.32 -5.81
N GLY A 458 -1.38 17.03 -5.17
CA GLY A 458 -1.19 17.50 -3.80
C GLY A 458 -1.07 16.37 -2.79
N LYS A 459 -1.92 15.34 -2.90
CA LYS A 459 -1.81 14.14 -2.05
C LYS A 459 -0.47 13.44 -2.28
N GLN A 460 -0.08 13.18 -3.53
CA GLN A 460 1.16 12.48 -3.83
C GLN A 460 2.38 13.23 -3.31
N VAL A 461 2.45 14.55 -3.52
CA VAL A 461 3.54 15.38 -3.01
C VAL A 461 3.60 15.34 -1.48
N ILE A 462 2.46 15.48 -0.80
CA ILE A 462 2.42 15.45 0.66
C ILE A 462 2.79 14.06 1.20
N SER A 463 2.30 12.99 0.56
CA SER A 463 2.59 11.61 0.94
C SER A 463 4.08 11.29 0.79
N ASN A 464 4.66 11.59 -0.38
CA ASN A 464 6.09 11.41 -0.63
C ASN A 464 6.96 12.18 0.38
N ILE A 465 6.58 13.42 0.72
CA ILE A 465 7.27 14.22 1.73
C ILE A 465 7.15 13.57 3.11
N GLN A 466 5.95 13.13 3.50
CA GLN A 466 5.73 12.45 4.78
C GLN A 466 6.54 11.16 4.86
N GLU A 467 6.54 10.35 3.81
CA GLU A 467 7.27 9.09 3.74
C GLU A 467 8.79 9.30 3.75
N PHE A 468 9.31 10.40 3.22
CA PHE A 468 10.75 10.68 3.29
C PHE A 468 11.18 11.34 4.61
N VAL A 469 10.43 12.37 5.04
CA VAL A 469 10.81 13.23 6.17
C VAL A 469 10.48 12.55 7.50
N LEU A 470 9.33 11.90 7.65
CA LEU A 470 8.91 11.30 8.91
C LEU A 470 9.84 10.19 9.39
N PRO A 471 10.26 9.19 8.60
CA PRO A 471 11.15 8.14 9.10
C PRO A 471 12.54 8.69 9.39
N LYS A 472 13.08 9.61 8.58
CA LYS A 472 14.38 10.24 8.89
C LYS A 472 14.32 11.03 10.20
N LEU A 473 13.26 11.79 10.42
CA LEU A 473 13.05 12.54 11.65
C LEU A 473 12.83 11.60 12.84
N LYS A 474 11.99 10.57 12.69
CA LYS A 474 11.74 9.55 13.73
C LYS A 474 13.04 8.83 14.08
N THR A 475 13.82 8.37 13.11
CA THR A 475 15.09 7.68 13.37
C THR A 475 16.13 8.60 13.98
N TRP A 476 16.22 9.84 13.51
CA TRP A 476 17.11 10.83 14.11
C TRP A 476 16.73 11.09 15.57
N TRP A 477 15.44 11.20 15.88
CA TRP A 477 14.96 11.39 17.25
C TRP A 477 15.17 10.15 18.11
N HIS A 478 14.93 8.96 17.55
CA HIS A 478 15.15 7.66 18.18
C HIS A 478 16.63 7.48 18.55
N ARG A 479 17.55 7.69 17.59
CA ARG A 479 19.00 7.64 17.82
C ARG A 479 19.45 8.65 18.86
N ARG A 480 18.87 9.86 18.89
CA ARG A 480 19.16 10.86 19.94
C ARG A 480 18.71 10.42 21.32
N LYS A 481 17.58 9.73 21.45
CA LYS A 481 17.11 9.18 22.73
C LYS A 481 17.96 7.99 23.20
N LEU A 482 18.49 7.21 22.26
CA LEU A 482 19.27 6.00 22.52
C LEU A 482 20.74 6.26 22.85
N LYS A 483 21.33 7.36 22.36
CA LYS A 483 22.73 7.70 22.67
C LYS A 483 22.87 8.00 24.18
N PRO A 484 23.64 7.19 24.93
CA PRO A 484 24.04 7.57 26.28
C PRO A 484 24.99 8.77 26.22
N ALA A 485 25.24 9.42 27.36
CA ALA A 485 26.39 10.31 27.50
C ALA A 485 27.67 9.57 27.06
N PRO A 486 28.62 10.22 26.37
CA PRO A 486 29.81 9.55 25.86
C PRO A 486 30.54 8.82 27.01
N SER A 487 30.81 7.53 26.83
CA SER A 487 31.68 6.76 27.71
C SER A 487 33.12 7.28 27.58
N GLN A 488 33.93 7.15 28.64
CA GLN A 488 35.32 7.60 28.66
C GLN A 488 36.17 7.05 27.49
N GLU A 489 35.87 5.85 27.01
CA GLU A 489 36.53 5.24 25.84
C GLU A 489 36.35 6.02 24.52
N VAL A 490 35.24 6.74 24.34
CA VAL A 490 35.00 7.58 23.15
C VAL A 490 35.73 8.92 23.23
N ILE A 491 36.14 9.31 24.44
CA ILE A 491 36.92 10.54 24.69
C ILE A 491 38.41 10.29 24.40
N ASP A 492 38.90 9.07 24.63
CA ASP A 492 40.31 8.70 24.47
C ASP A 492 40.70 8.29 23.02
N GLU A 493 39.77 7.75 22.21
CA GLU A 493 39.99 7.46 20.78
C GLU A 493 38.81 7.91 19.88
N PRO A 494 38.85 9.10 19.25
CA PRO A 494 37.74 9.63 18.45
C PRO A 494 37.56 8.96 17.07
N ASP A 495 38.56 8.22 16.56
CA ASP A 495 38.53 7.59 15.22
C ASP A 495 38.00 6.15 15.22
N ARG A 496 37.84 5.51 16.39
CA ARG A 496 37.36 4.13 16.47
C ARG A 496 35.85 4.14 16.67
N GLN A 497 35.09 3.97 15.59
CA GLN A 497 33.65 3.73 15.70
C GLN A 497 33.45 2.43 16.50
N PRO A 498 32.68 2.43 17.59
CA PRO A 498 32.38 1.18 18.29
C PRO A 498 31.66 0.25 17.32
N GLU A 499 32.17 -0.96 17.12
CA GLU A 499 31.48 -2.00 16.36
C GLU A 499 30.19 -2.35 17.10
N LEU A 500 29.07 -1.78 16.66
CA LEU A 500 27.76 -2.10 17.22
C LEU A 500 27.42 -3.56 16.90
N SER A 501 26.93 -4.26 17.92
CA SER A 501 26.42 -5.60 17.72
C SER A 501 25.21 -5.60 16.76
N PRO A 502 24.95 -6.68 16.00
CA PRO A 502 23.89 -6.72 15.00
C PRO A 502 22.48 -6.43 15.57
N TRP A 503 22.20 -6.88 16.80
CA TRP A 503 20.91 -6.63 17.47
C TRP A 503 20.76 -5.18 17.93
N GLU A 504 21.82 -4.50 18.35
CA GLU A 504 21.81 -3.07 18.67
C GLU A 504 21.60 -2.21 17.42
N ALA A 505 22.27 -2.58 16.32
CA ALA A 505 22.10 -1.90 15.04
C ALA A 505 20.65 -2.04 14.52
N ASN A 506 20.07 -3.24 14.62
CA ASN A 506 18.69 -3.48 14.23
C ASN A 506 17.70 -2.78 15.18
N TYR A 507 17.94 -2.75 16.49
CA TYR A 507 17.07 -2.06 17.45
C TYR A 507 16.95 -0.55 17.19
N GLN A 508 17.96 0.07 16.58
CA GLN A 508 17.90 1.48 16.21
C GLN A 508 16.97 1.77 15.02
N LEU A 509 16.57 0.75 14.26
CA LEU A 509 15.63 0.85 13.16
C LEU A 509 14.20 1.04 13.69
N LEU A 510 13.31 1.63 12.89
CA LEU A 510 11.88 1.76 13.18
C LEU A 510 11.17 0.41 12.97
N VAL A 511 10.00 0.27 13.57
CA VAL A 511 9.15 -0.92 13.41
C VAL A 511 8.29 -0.79 12.16
N CYS A 512 8.09 -1.88 11.42
CA CYS A 512 7.15 -1.94 10.30
C CYS A 512 5.71 -1.91 10.82
N GLU A 513 4.92 -0.88 10.46
CA GLU A 513 3.50 -0.77 10.87
C GLU A 513 2.54 -1.59 9.97
N GLY A 514 3.07 -2.23 8.92
CA GLY A 514 2.34 -3.07 7.97
C GLY A 514 2.20 -2.43 6.59
N LEU A 515 1.66 -3.18 5.63
CA LEU A 515 1.57 -2.80 4.21
C LEU A 515 0.23 -2.18 3.81
N PHE A 516 -0.71 -2.09 4.76
CA PHE A 516 -2.09 -1.70 4.48
C PHE A 516 -2.18 -0.27 3.93
N ASP A 517 -1.51 0.67 4.59
CA ASP A 517 -1.53 2.08 4.16
C ASP A 517 -0.95 2.24 2.74
N GLU A 518 0.04 1.40 2.37
CA GLU A 518 0.65 1.38 1.04
C GLU A 518 -0.32 0.86 -0.03
N TYR A 519 -0.97 -0.28 0.21
CA TYR A 519 -2.00 -0.81 -0.71
C TYR A 519 -3.14 0.16 -0.90
N LEU A 520 -3.52 0.82 0.17
CA LEU A 520 -4.60 1.78 0.19
C LEU A 520 -4.24 3.03 -0.61
N GLU A 521 -3.04 3.56 -0.44
CA GLU A 521 -2.55 4.68 -1.23
C GLU A 521 -2.52 4.34 -2.71
N MET A 522 -2.06 3.13 -3.05
CA MET A 522 -2.05 2.64 -4.43
C MET A 522 -3.47 2.43 -4.99
N GLY A 523 -4.39 1.87 -4.21
CA GLY A 523 -5.79 1.66 -4.60
C GLY A 523 -6.56 2.97 -4.80
N GLU A 524 -6.33 3.95 -3.93
CA GLU A 524 -6.86 5.31 -4.08
C GLU A 524 -6.30 5.97 -5.34
N SER A 525 -4.99 5.88 -5.56
CA SER A 525 -4.32 6.44 -6.75
C SER A 525 -4.80 5.78 -8.04
N LEU A 526 -5.12 4.49 -8.01
CA LEU A 526 -5.71 3.73 -9.10
C LEU A 526 -7.09 4.26 -9.51
N LEU A 527 -7.97 4.40 -8.53
CA LEU A 527 -9.31 4.92 -8.77
C LEU A 527 -9.24 6.39 -9.22
N GLN A 528 -8.33 7.19 -8.63
CA GLN A 528 -8.07 8.55 -9.05
C GLN A 528 -7.56 8.59 -10.48
N PHE A 529 -6.59 7.75 -10.86
CA PHE A 529 -6.10 7.66 -12.23
C PHE A 529 -7.22 7.32 -13.22
N GLN A 530 -8.03 6.29 -12.93
CA GLN A 530 -9.14 5.90 -13.79
C GLN A 530 -10.15 7.05 -13.97
N ILE A 531 -10.49 7.74 -12.87
CA ILE A 531 -11.41 8.89 -12.87
C ILE A 531 -10.78 10.09 -13.58
N THR A 532 -9.49 10.38 -13.36
CA THR A 532 -8.76 11.44 -14.04
C THR A 532 -8.68 11.18 -15.53
N VAL A 533 -8.38 9.96 -15.98
CA VAL A 533 -8.40 9.64 -17.41
C VAL A 533 -9.82 9.73 -17.98
N PHE A 534 -10.84 9.33 -17.20
CA PHE A 534 -12.24 9.43 -17.59
C PHE A 534 -12.70 10.90 -17.77
N TYR A 535 -12.33 11.79 -16.86
CA TYR A 535 -12.76 13.20 -16.88
C TYR A 535 -11.80 14.13 -17.62
N LEU A 536 -10.51 13.80 -17.70
CA LEU A 536 -9.44 14.67 -18.21
C LEU A 536 -8.54 13.95 -19.21
N ASN A 537 -8.63 14.39 -20.46
CA ASN A 537 -7.66 14.04 -21.49
C ASN A 537 -6.38 14.90 -21.47
N VAL A 538 -6.10 15.68 -20.41
CA VAL A 538 -5.20 16.84 -20.58
C VAL A 538 -3.85 16.80 -19.84
N PHE A 539 -3.59 16.12 -18.71
CA PHE A 539 -2.25 16.37 -18.08
C PHE A 539 -1.51 15.26 -17.32
N SER A 540 -2.06 14.05 -17.13
CA SER A 540 -1.56 13.22 -16.01
C SER A 540 -0.68 12.01 -16.37
N ASN A 541 -0.60 11.58 -17.62
CA ASN A 541 0.05 10.28 -17.94
C ASN A 541 1.57 10.24 -17.71
N VAL A 542 2.27 11.37 -17.77
CA VAL A 542 3.73 11.44 -17.57
C VAL A 542 4.10 11.50 -16.08
N ILE A 543 3.28 12.17 -15.26
CA ILE A 543 3.53 12.35 -13.82
C ILE A 543 3.39 11.00 -13.09
N TYR A 544 2.36 10.21 -13.40
CA TYR A 544 2.16 8.90 -12.77
C TYR A 544 3.27 7.88 -13.08
N SER A 545 3.80 7.86 -14.30
CA SER A 545 4.91 6.95 -14.62
C SER A 545 6.22 7.36 -13.93
N CYS A 546 6.37 8.63 -13.56
CA CYS A 546 7.46 9.11 -12.71
C CYS A 546 7.18 8.86 -11.22
N ASP A 547 5.95 9.09 -10.75
CA ASP A 547 5.56 9.00 -9.34
C ASP A 547 5.41 7.57 -8.83
N VAL A 548 4.83 6.64 -9.61
CA VAL A 548 4.85 5.22 -9.20
C VAL A 548 6.29 4.71 -9.13
N LYS A 549 7.18 5.29 -9.94
CA LYS A 549 8.61 4.98 -9.95
C LYS A 549 9.40 5.70 -8.83
N LEU A 550 8.92 6.87 -8.39
CA LEU A 550 9.42 7.61 -7.23
C LEU A 550 8.96 6.95 -5.92
N ASN A 551 7.70 6.55 -5.78
CA ASN A 551 7.21 5.69 -4.69
C ASN A 551 7.98 4.37 -4.67
N PHE A 552 8.25 3.80 -5.84
CA PHE A 552 9.16 2.67 -6.03
C PHE A 552 10.65 3.00 -5.79
N GLN A 553 11.05 4.23 -5.51
CA GLN A 553 12.43 4.56 -5.09
C GLN A 553 12.48 5.08 -3.64
N HIS A 554 11.36 5.57 -3.12
CA HIS A 554 11.16 6.07 -1.78
C HIS A 554 10.77 4.98 -0.77
N HIS A 555 9.89 4.03 -1.14
CA HIS A 555 9.63 2.81 -0.36
C HIS A 555 10.94 2.06 -0.06
N TYR A 556 11.90 2.14 -0.97
CA TYR A 556 13.20 1.48 -0.87
C TYR A 556 14.13 2.16 0.11
N ALA A 557 14.14 3.49 0.17
CA ALA A 557 14.89 4.22 1.20
C ALA A 557 14.26 4.03 2.59
N GLY A 558 12.93 3.88 2.68
CA GLY A 558 12.20 3.51 3.90
C GLY A 558 12.56 2.10 4.39
N PHE A 559 12.44 1.09 3.50
CA PHE A 559 12.78 -0.31 3.78
C PHE A 559 14.28 -0.54 4.05
N GLN A 560 15.18 0.15 3.33
CA GLN A 560 16.64 -0.03 3.51
C GLN A 560 17.18 0.60 4.80
N CYS A 561 16.67 1.77 5.20
CA CYS A 561 17.31 2.51 6.29
C CYS A 561 16.70 2.24 7.67
N HIS A 562 15.43 1.86 7.77
CA HIS A 562 14.70 2.12 9.01
C HIS A 562 13.63 1.09 9.38
N VAL A 563 13.53 -0.10 8.81
CA VAL A 563 12.42 -1.00 9.14
C VAL A 563 12.87 -2.37 9.62
N ILE A 564 12.43 -2.76 10.82
CA ILE A 564 12.38 -4.15 11.26
C ILE A 564 10.97 -4.66 10.98
N LEU A 565 10.87 -5.70 10.16
CA LEU A 565 9.64 -6.47 10.00
C LEU A 565 9.45 -7.30 11.25
N ILE A 566 8.30 -7.16 11.91
CA ILE A 566 7.88 -8.06 12.98
C ILE A 566 7.02 -9.15 12.38
#